data_AF-A0A954VD06-F1
#
_entry.id   AF-A0A954VD06-F1
#
_cell.length_a   1.000
_cell.length_b   1.000
_cell.length_c   1.000
_cell.angle_alpha   90.00
_cell.angle_beta   90.00
_cell.angle_gamma   90.00
#
_symmetry.space_group_name_H-M   'P 1'
#
loop_
_entity.id
_entity.type
_entity.pdbx_description
1 polymer ?
#
loop_
_entity_poly.entity_id
_entity_poly.type
_entity_poly.pdbx_seq_one_letter_code
_entity_poly.pdbx_strand_id
1 'polypeptide(L)'
;MGGCHVHLAGGFWARAAVPVARCFGARCFGGLVVALMLAPQLRSESVIVEVSWDRWMYPFNATPGTRATGSLFGSVGEAGFDDRDAQVILGFDVSDMDVVLRSKQLQAANLRVTTAGDGFVLDTTWDAPQTYLPPEKSDYVADFDDGRPIELFGVGFRNGFTGFAFEGGTAELFGETSSFSVSPGVFQASRSVFAADHRSDTVVDVSNNVRLLESVFPWAIAVSDTIESGGVVPRDSELEFEIDLADAAISQYLHDGLDHGGIFLALSSLAPASQSGPVTYPVIYLQAGNVALGPTAVLELTFADDVLGDYNGNGTVDAADYTIWKDTFGTTADLSADGNANGVVDAADYTVWKDRFGASANSATTSPSATTVPEPVGSSTILIGLIVVMLTKRHGRGGHRE
;
A
#
# COMPACT_ATOMS: atom_id res chain seq x y z
N MET A 1 -22.60 -51.74 42.10
CA MET A 1 -21.34 -51.56 42.87
C MET A 1 -20.59 -50.44 42.16
N GLY A 2 -20.93 -49.18 42.44
CA GLY A 2 -20.31 -48.36 43.50
C GLY A 2 -19.17 -47.57 42.84
N GLY A 3 -19.28 -46.30 42.45
CA GLY A 3 -19.93 -45.18 43.14
C GLY A 3 -18.93 -44.57 44.11
N CYS A 4 -18.26 -43.48 43.71
CA CYS A 4 -17.80 -42.47 44.67
C CYS A 4 -17.59 -41.11 43.96
N HIS A 5 -18.49 -40.20 44.31
CA HIS A 5 -18.37 -38.75 44.15
C HIS A 5 -17.29 -38.19 45.08
N VAL A 6 -16.64 -37.10 44.67
CA VAL A 6 -16.39 -35.97 45.59
C VAL A 6 -16.73 -34.67 44.84
N HIS A 7 -17.51 -33.86 45.53
CA HIS A 7 -18.08 -32.58 45.13
C HIS A 7 -17.52 -31.50 46.06
N LEU A 8 -17.60 -30.24 45.60
CA LEU A 8 -17.52 -28.96 46.35
C LEU A 8 -16.11 -28.34 46.44
N ALA A 9 -15.92 -27.04 46.31
CA ALA A 9 -16.78 -25.89 46.02
C ALA A 9 -15.86 -24.68 45.79
N GLY A 10 -16.36 -23.64 45.10
CA GLY A 10 -15.66 -22.36 45.09
C GLY A 10 -16.03 -21.48 43.91
N GLY A 11 -17.29 -21.00 43.87
CA GLY A 11 -17.69 -19.94 42.96
C GLY A 11 -17.02 -18.61 43.35
N PHE A 12 -16.52 -17.89 42.36
CA PHE A 12 -16.32 -16.44 42.47
C PHE A 12 -16.88 -15.79 41.20
N TRP A 13 -18.08 -15.23 41.35
CA TRP A 13 -18.66 -14.31 40.40
C TRP A 13 -17.94 -12.96 40.56
N ALA A 14 -17.11 -12.58 39.60
CA ALA A 14 -16.66 -11.20 39.48
C ALA A 14 -17.80 -10.37 38.87
N ARG A 15 -18.71 -9.88 39.73
CA ARG A 15 -19.60 -8.77 39.39
C ARG A 15 -18.73 -7.53 39.23
N ALA A 16 -18.63 -7.00 38.02
CA ALA A 16 -18.15 -5.64 37.80
C ALA A 16 -19.07 -4.67 38.56
N ALA A 17 -18.53 -4.05 39.60
CA ALA A 17 -19.23 -3.04 40.38
C ALA A 17 -19.33 -1.75 39.55
N VAL A 18 -20.55 -1.34 39.22
CA VAL A 18 -20.83 0.03 38.77
C VAL A 18 -20.64 0.95 39.97
N PRO A 19 -19.74 1.95 39.93
CA PRO A 19 -19.63 2.89 41.03
C PRO A 19 -20.82 3.85 40.99
N VAL A 20 -21.72 3.72 41.98
CA VAL A 20 -22.73 4.75 42.28
C VAL A 20 -22.00 5.94 42.91
N ALA A 21 -21.72 6.97 42.10
CA ALA A 21 -21.24 8.24 42.60
C ALA A 21 -22.36 8.95 43.38
N ARG A 22 -22.22 9.04 44.70
CA ARG A 22 -23.01 9.95 45.54
C ARG A 22 -22.45 11.37 45.39
N CYS A 23 -23.22 12.25 44.74
CA CYS A 23 -22.91 13.67 44.63
C CYS A 23 -23.07 14.38 45.98
N PHE A 24 -22.00 15.04 46.43
CA PHE A 24 -22.07 16.19 47.34
C PHE A 24 -21.17 17.29 46.75
N GLY A 25 -21.76 18.45 46.46
CA GLY A 25 -21.01 19.67 46.11
C GLY A 25 -21.19 20.10 44.66
N ALA A 26 -21.95 21.19 44.49
CA ALA A 26 -22.26 21.82 43.22
C ALA A 26 -21.02 22.38 42.52
N ARG A 27 -20.71 21.84 41.33
CA ARG A 27 -20.10 22.58 40.21
C ARG A 27 -20.60 21.99 38.89
N CYS A 28 -21.45 22.73 38.19
CA CYS A 28 -21.86 22.41 36.83
C CYS A 28 -20.64 22.56 35.92
N PHE A 29 -20.09 21.43 35.46
CA PHE A 29 -19.30 21.39 34.23
C PHE A 29 -20.19 20.78 33.15
N GLY A 30 -20.36 21.51 32.05
CA GLY A 30 -21.09 21.03 30.88
C GLY A 30 -20.43 19.77 30.37
N GLY A 31 -21.13 18.64 30.51
CA GLY A 31 -20.73 17.39 29.87
C GLY A 31 -20.90 17.55 28.37
N LEU A 32 -19.78 17.69 27.66
CA LEU A 32 -19.70 17.36 26.25
C LEU A 32 -20.02 15.86 26.16
N VAL A 33 -21.25 15.53 25.76
CA VAL A 33 -21.54 14.19 25.26
C VAL A 33 -20.71 14.07 23.99
N VAL A 34 -19.55 13.43 24.09
CA VAL A 34 -18.88 12.89 22.90
C VAL A 34 -19.84 11.81 22.42
N ALA A 35 -20.67 12.17 21.44
CA ALA A 35 -21.32 11.18 20.61
C ALA A 35 -20.16 10.35 20.06
N LEU A 36 -20.05 9.11 20.53
CA LEU A 36 -19.25 8.10 19.87
C LEU A 36 -19.90 7.99 18.49
N MET A 37 -19.36 8.73 17.52
CA MET A 37 -19.70 8.50 16.13
C MET A 37 -19.34 7.04 15.92
N LEU A 38 -20.36 6.20 15.76
CA LEU A 38 -20.20 4.89 15.15
C LEU A 38 -19.69 5.22 13.75
N ALA A 39 -18.36 5.33 13.61
CA ALA A 39 -17.74 5.27 12.30
C ALA A 39 -18.33 4.00 11.66
N PRO A 40 -18.84 4.10 10.41
CA PRO A 40 -19.29 2.90 9.72
C PRO A 40 -18.11 1.93 9.76
N GLN A 41 -18.32 0.79 10.43
CA GLN A 41 -17.37 -0.30 10.38
C GLN A 41 -17.44 -0.78 8.93
N LEU A 42 -16.58 -0.22 8.08
CA LEU A 42 -16.29 -0.77 6.78
C LEU A 42 -15.76 -2.16 7.06
N ARG A 43 -16.58 -3.12 6.70
CA ARG A 43 -16.23 -4.52 6.77
C ARG A 43 -15.33 -4.74 5.54
N SER A 44 -14.27 -5.54 5.69
CA SER A 44 -13.33 -5.79 4.61
C SER A 44 -12.99 -7.26 4.58
N GLU A 45 -12.75 -7.77 3.38
CA GLU A 45 -12.35 -9.14 3.15
C GLU A 45 -10.93 -9.14 2.58
N SER A 46 -10.00 -9.81 3.26
CA SER A 46 -8.61 -9.92 2.83
C SER A 46 -8.33 -11.32 2.30
N VAL A 47 -7.69 -11.37 1.14
CA VAL A 47 -7.22 -12.60 0.49
C VAL A 47 -5.71 -12.54 0.35
N ILE A 48 -5.04 -13.61 0.76
CA ILE A 48 -3.61 -13.79 0.54
C ILE A 48 -3.43 -14.75 -0.63
N VAL A 49 -2.72 -14.29 -1.66
CA VAL A 49 -2.40 -15.06 -2.86
C VAL A 49 -0.90 -15.32 -2.87
N GLU A 50 -0.51 -16.60 -2.80
CA GLU A 50 0.90 -16.98 -2.94
C GLU A 50 1.34 -16.86 -4.40
N VAL A 51 2.62 -16.54 -4.61
CA VAL A 51 3.18 -16.51 -5.96
C VAL A 51 3.02 -17.87 -6.63
N SER A 52 2.36 -17.87 -7.78
CA SER A 52 2.04 -19.09 -8.54
C SER A 52 3.16 -19.48 -9.49
N TRP A 53 3.93 -18.50 -9.96
CA TRP A 53 5.19 -18.69 -10.67
C TRP A 53 6.00 -17.38 -10.67
N ASP A 54 7.30 -17.47 -10.94
CA ASP A 54 8.14 -16.30 -11.13
C ASP A 54 9.08 -16.42 -12.33
N ARG A 55 9.68 -15.31 -12.71
CA ARG A 55 10.68 -15.28 -13.78
C ARG A 55 11.76 -14.27 -13.48
N TRP A 56 12.97 -14.77 -13.22
CA TRP A 56 14.16 -13.92 -13.20
C TRP A 56 14.56 -13.50 -14.62
N MET A 57 14.11 -12.32 -15.04
CA MET A 57 14.31 -11.71 -16.35
C MET A 57 15.70 -11.10 -16.49
N TYR A 58 16.66 -11.99 -16.72
CA TYR A 58 18.06 -11.70 -17.03
C TYR A 58 18.48 -12.52 -18.27
N PRO A 59 19.16 -11.93 -19.28
CA PRO A 59 19.50 -12.60 -20.53
C PRO A 59 20.34 -13.87 -20.38
N PHE A 60 21.10 -14.01 -19.29
CA PHE A 60 21.93 -15.18 -19.02
C PHE A 60 21.32 -16.15 -17.99
N ASN A 61 20.01 -16.08 -17.77
CA ASN A 61 19.32 -17.08 -16.96
C ASN A 61 19.25 -18.42 -17.68
N ALA A 62 20.15 -19.34 -17.33
CA ALA A 62 20.25 -20.68 -17.92
C ALA A 62 19.25 -21.69 -17.32
N THR A 63 18.56 -21.35 -16.23
CA THR A 63 17.67 -22.26 -15.50
C THR A 63 16.32 -21.59 -15.18
N PRO A 64 15.60 -21.04 -16.17
CA PRO A 64 14.27 -20.48 -15.93
C PRO A 64 13.34 -21.56 -15.37
N GLY A 65 12.53 -21.19 -14.38
CA GLY A 65 11.59 -22.08 -13.68
C GLY A 65 12.14 -23.10 -12.70
N THR A 66 13.46 -23.15 -12.50
CA THR A 66 14.08 -24.06 -11.50
C THR A 66 15.09 -23.35 -10.62
N ARG A 67 15.25 -22.04 -10.82
CA ARG A 67 16.22 -21.23 -10.08
C ARG A 67 15.66 -20.90 -8.70
N ALA A 68 16.50 -21.01 -7.69
CA ALA A 68 16.11 -20.72 -6.31
C ALA A 68 16.03 -19.21 -5.98
N THR A 69 16.76 -18.37 -6.70
CA THR A 69 16.91 -16.96 -6.35
C THR A 69 16.98 -16.07 -7.58
N GLY A 70 16.43 -14.86 -7.47
CA GLY A 70 16.46 -13.83 -8.50
C GLY A 70 17.14 -12.59 -7.96
N SER A 71 18.17 -12.11 -8.64
CA SER A 71 18.83 -10.84 -8.29
C SER A 71 18.20 -9.68 -9.02
N LEU A 72 18.20 -8.51 -8.38
CA LEU A 72 17.70 -7.25 -8.93
C LEU A 72 18.87 -6.29 -9.03
N PHE A 73 19.28 -5.90 -10.24
CA PHE A 73 20.42 -5.02 -10.41
C PHE A 73 20.39 -4.28 -11.75
N GLY A 74 21.15 -3.19 -11.80
CA GLY A 74 21.34 -2.37 -12.98
C GLY A 74 22.69 -2.58 -13.69
N SER A 75 22.73 -2.15 -14.94
CA SER A 75 23.94 -2.06 -15.78
C SER A 75 24.07 -0.66 -16.42
N VAL A 76 23.77 0.37 -15.63
CA VAL A 76 23.74 1.77 -16.08
C VAL A 76 25.02 2.15 -16.84
N GLY A 77 24.87 2.63 -18.06
CA GLY A 77 25.98 3.03 -18.93
C GLY A 77 26.70 1.90 -19.67
N GLU A 78 26.37 0.63 -19.40
CA GLU A 78 26.92 -0.51 -20.11
C GLU A 78 26.25 -0.70 -21.49
N ALA A 79 27.08 -0.76 -22.52
CA ALA A 79 26.60 -0.89 -23.89
C ALA A 79 26.01 -2.28 -24.15
N GLY A 80 24.83 -2.34 -24.76
CA GLY A 80 24.18 -3.58 -25.16
C GLY A 80 23.30 -4.23 -24.09
N PHE A 81 23.22 -3.66 -22.89
CA PHE A 81 22.34 -4.08 -21.80
C PHE A 81 21.31 -3.00 -21.46
N ASP A 82 20.22 -3.38 -20.78
CA ASP A 82 19.25 -2.44 -20.20
C ASP A 82 19.83 -1.79 -18.94
N ASP A 83 19.45 -0.54 -18.64
CA ASP A 83 19.86 0.07 -17.36
C ASP A 83 19.39 -0.76 -16.17
N ARG A 84 18.16 -1.29 -16.25
CA ARG A 84 17.58 -2.26 -15.30
C ARG A 84 17.73 -3.67 -15.84
N ASP A 85 18.95 -4.20 -15.74
CA ASP A 85 19.38 -5.42 -16.43
C ASP A 85 18.74 -6.70 -15.85
N ALA A 86 18.69 -6.83 -14.53
CA ALA A 86 18.05 -7.96 -13.87
C ALA A 86 16.76 -7.54 -13.17
N GLN A 87 15.64 -8.13 -13.61
CA GLN A 87 14.31 -7.92 -13.04
C GLN A 87 13.74 -9.27 -12.61
N VAL A 88 12.80 -9.28 -11.66
CA VAL A 88 12.00 -10.47 -11.34
C VAL A 88 10.55 -10.17 -11.60
N ILE A 89 9.91 -11.03 -12.40
CA ILE A 89 8.47 -10.98 -12.62
C ILE A 89 7.82 -12.00 -11.71
N LEU A 90 6.74 -11.60 -11.04
CA LEU A 90 5.92 -12.43 -10.17
C LEU A 90 4.53 -12.56 -10.79
N GLY A 91 4.02 -13.79 -10.87
CA GLY A 91 2.66 -14.07 -11.30
C GLY A 91 1.82 -14.66 -10.17
N PHE A 92 0.65 -14.06 -9.96
CA PHE A 92 -0.35 -14.50 -8.99
C PHE A 92 -1.60 -14.97 -9.72
N ASP A 93 -1.89 -16.26 -9.63
CA ASP A 93 -3.12 -16.84 -10.16
C ASP A 93 -4.28 -16.49 -9.22
N VAL A 94 -5.26 -15.78 -9.77
CA VAL A 94 -6.48 -15.38 -9.05
C VAL A 94 -7.74 -15.90 -9.74
N SER A 95 -7.59 -16.87 -10.66
CA SER A 95 -8.69 -17.41 -11.46
C SER A 95 -9.74 -18.14 -10.62
N ASP A 96 -9.30 -18.79 -9.53
CA ASP A 96 -10.17 -19.47 -8.56
C ASP A 96 -10.81 -18.53 -7.52
N MET A 97 -10.48 -17.23 -7.54
CA MET A 97 -11.07 -16.26 -6.63
C MET A 97 -12.55 -16.05 -6.97
N ASP A 98 -13.38 -15.99 -5.93
CA ASP A 98 -14.83 -15.77 -6.05
C ASP A 98 -15.13 -14.54 -6.93
N VAL A 99 -16.04 -14.73 -7.90
CA VAL A 99 -16.34 -13.70 -8.91
C VAL A 99 -16.97 -12.45 -8.30
N VAL A 100 -17.74 -12.59 -7.22
CA VAL A 100 -18.33 -11.45 -6.52
C VAL A 100 -17.22 -10.68 -5.83
N LEU A 101 -16.30 -11.37 -5.15
CA LEU A 101 -15.16 -10.73 -4.51
C LEU A 101 -14.27 -9.98 -5.50
N ARG A 102 -13.96 -10.58 -6.66
CA ARG A 102 -13.18 -9.93 -7.74
C ARG A 102 -13.83 -8.67 -8.31
N SER A 103 -15.16 -8.56 -8.21
CA SER A 103 -15.90 -7.38 -8.67
C SER A 103 -15.88 -6.22 -7.66
N LYS A 104 -15.53 -6.49 -6.39
CA LYS A 104 -15.46 -5.45 -5.34
C LYS A 104 -14.23 -4.56 -5.54
N GLN A 105 -14.34 -3.31 -5.09
CA GLN A 105 -13.22 -2.36 -5.08
C GLN A 105 -12.09 -2.84 -4.16
N LEU A 106 -10.85 -2.73 -4.63
CA LEU A 106 -9.66 -2.94 -3.80
C LEU A 106 -9.48 -1.74 -2.85
N GLN A 107 -9.37 -2.00 -1.55
CA GLN A 107 -9.01 -1.03 -0.51
C GLN A 107 -7.51 -0.99 -0.25
N ALA A 108 -6.85 -2.15 -0.34
CA ALA A 108 -5.40 -2.25 -0.18
C ALA A 108 -4.85 -3.40 -1.01
N ALA A 109 -3.63 -3.23 -1.51
CA ALA A 109 -2.85 -4.28 -2.13
C ALA A 109 -1.41 -4.18 -1.60
N ASN A 110 -0.92 -5.22 -0.95
CA ASN A 110 0.43 -5.26 -0.38
C ASN A 110 1.16 -6.51 -0.89
N LEU A 111 2.32 -6.31 -1.51
CA LEU A 111 3.21 -7.40 -1.90
C LEU A 111 4.27 -7.56 -0.80
N ARG A 112 4.47 -8.80 -0.35
CA ARG A 112 5.59 -9.17 0.51
C ARG A 112 6.50 -10.16 -0.18
N VAL A 113 7.81 -9.97 -0.04
CA VAL A 113 8.83 -10.87 -0.60
C VAL A 113 9.91 -11.18 0.41
N THR A 114 10.49 -12.38 0.32
CA THR A 114 11.60 -12.79 1.20
C THR A 114 12.94 -12.63 0.49
N THR A 115 13.91 -11.99 1.16
CA THR A 115 15.28 -11.84 0.65
C THR A 115 16.07 -13.14 0.76
N ALA A 116 16.86 -13.45 -0.28
CA ALA A 116 17.79 -14.58 -0.30
C ALA A 116 19.26 -14.15 -0.22
N GLY A 117 19.54 -12.86 -0.48
CA GLY A 117 20.86 -12.26 -0.37
C GLY A 117 21.10 -11.68 1.00
N ASP A 118 22.36 -11.57 1.39
CA ASP A 118 22.85 -10.87 2.56
C ASP A 118 23.68 -9.67 2.12
N GLY A 119 23.43 -8.49 2.72
CA GLY A 119 24.43 -7.41 2.69
C GLY A 119 24.19 -6.24 1.75
N PHE A 120 23.02 -6.13 1.11
CA PHE A 120 22.64 -4.87 0.42
C PHE A 120 22.01 -3.89 1.42
N VAL A 121 22.03 -2.60 1.08
CA VAL A 121 21.46 -1.54 1.92
C VAL A 121 20.01 -1.30 1.52
N LEU A 122 19.10 -1.30 2.50
CA LEU A 122 17.71 -0.93 2.29
C LEU A 122 17.63 0.57 2.02
N ASP A 123 16.98 0.90 0.91
CA ASP A 123 16.68 2.26 0.53
C ASP A 123 15.17 2.34 0.29
N THR A 124 14.52 3.16 1.11
CA THR A 124 13.06 3.34 1.08
C THR A 124 12.65 4.61 0.32
N THR A 125 13.59 5.23 -0.39
CA THR A 125 13.44 6.53 -1.06
C THR A 125 13.54 6.38 -2.56
N TRP A 126 12.81 7.23 -3.29
CA TRP A 126 12.86 7.23 -4.74
C TRP A 126 14.08 7.99 -5.23
N ASP A 127 14.78 7.40 -6.19
CA ASP A 127 15.96 7.97 -6.81
C ASP A 127 15.69 8.51 -8.21
N ALA A 128 16.09 9.76 -8.45
CA ALA A 128 16.00 10.37 -9.76
C ALA A 128 17.03 9.75 -10.74
N PRO A 129 16.73 9.61 -12.05
CA PRO A 129 17.66 9.01 -13.02
C PRO A 129 19.04 9.70 -13.06
N GLN A 130 19.11 10.99 -12.70
CA GLN A 130 20.34 11.77 -12.63
C GLN A 130 21.33 11.27 -11.56
N THR A 131 20.84 10.63 -10.49
CA THR A 131 21.69 10.14 -9.38
C THR A 131 22.54 8.94 -9.76
N TYR A 132 22.13 8.23 -10.82
CA TYR A 132 22.81 7.08 -11.39
C TYR A 132 23.89 7.43 -12.41
N LEU A 133 23.98 8.70 -12.81
CA LEU A 133 24.97 9.12 -13.78
C LEU A 133 26.38 9.16 -13.16
N PRO A 134 27.44 8.95 -13.97
CA PRO A 134 28.79 9.23 -13.53
C PRO A 134 28.96 10.71 -13.12
N PRO A 135 29.69 11.04 -12.04
CA PRO A 135 29.85 12.41 -11.55
C PRO A 135 30.43 13.42 -12.55
N GLU A 136 31.10 12.95 -13.60
CA GLU A 136 31.61 13.75 -14.70
C GLU A 136 30.54 14.21 -15.71
N LYS A 137 29.31 13.69 -15.66
CA LYS A 137 28.21 14.12 -16.52
C LYS A 137 27.63 15.45 -16.04
N SER A 138 27.26 16.33 -16.96
CA SER A 138 26.68 17.64 -16.65
C SER A 138 25.34 17.55 -15.91
N ASP A 139 24.59 16.50 -16.19
CA ASP A 139 23.23 16.29 -15.65
C ASP A 139 23.25 15.46 -14.37
N TYR A 140 24.45 15.07 -13.87
CA TYR A 140 24.59 14.35 -12.62
C TYR A 140 24.08 15.17 -11.44
N VAL A 141 23.34 14.51 -10.57
CA VAL A 141 22.92 15.04 -9.27
C VAL A 141 23.42 14.06 -8.21
N ALA A 142 24.00 14.57 -7.13
CA ALA A 142 24.43 13.69 -6.05
C ALA A 142 23.22 13.05 -5.36
N ASP A 143 23.36 11.75 -5.11
CA ASP A 143 22.52 11.03 -4.18
C ASP A 143 22.95 11.30 -2.74
N PHE A 144 21.98 11.46 -1.83
CA PHE A 144 22.24 11.82 -0.44
C PHE A 144 21.73 10.80 0.56
N ASP A 145 20.91 9.83 0.15
CA ASP A 145 20.54 8.69 0.98
C ASP A 145 21.39 7.45 0.62
N ASP A 146 21.29 6.44 1.48
CA ASP A 146 22.13 5.25 1.40
C ASP A 146 21.39 4.14 0.64
N GLY A 147 22.06 3.56 -0.35
CA GLY A 147 21.58 2.36 -1.05
C GLY A 147 21.10 2.65 -2.46
N ARG A 148 20.21 1.78 -2.97
CA ARG A 148 19.42 1.97 -4.18
C ARG A 148 18.09 1.25 -3.97
N PRO A 149 16.95 1.83 -4.37
CA PRO A 149 15.66 1.28 -4.01
C PRO A 149 15.41 -0.05 -4.70
N ILE A 150 14.62 -0.88 -4.03
CA ILE A 150 13.90 -1.97 -4.70
C ILE A 150 12.53 -1.44 -5.06
N GLU A 151 12.22 -1.49 -6.33
CA GLU A 151 11.07 -0.82 -6.91
C GLU A 151 10.10 -1.84 -7.49
N LEU A 152 8.83 -1.61 -7.21
CA LEU A 152 7.71 -2.38 -7.74
C LEU A 152 7.07 -1.63 -8.91
N PHE A 153 6.80 -2.35 -9.99
CA PHE A 153 6.10 -1.86 -11.16
C PHE A 153 5.04 -2.87 -11.62
N GLY A 154 4.12 -2.39 -12.46
CA GLY A 154 3.35 -3.28 -13.32
C GLY A 154 4.22 -3.93 -14.39
N VAL A 155 3.59 -4.75 -15.22
CA VAL A 155 4.30 -5.49 -16.26
C VAL A 155 3.81 -5.10 -17.65
N GLY A 156 4.75 -4.89 -18.57
CA GLY A 156 4.52 -4.72 -19.99
C GLY A 156 4.94 -5.94 -20.79
N PHE A 157 4.31 -6.11 -21.97
CA PHE A 157 4.56 -7.23 -22.88
C PHE A 157 5.00 -6.74 -24.25
N ARG A 158 5.80 -7.56 -24.94
CA ARG A 158 6.15 -7.39 -26.36
C ARG A 158 6.30 -8.75 -27.01
N ASN A 159 6.67 -8.78 -28.30
CA ASN A 159 6.94 -10.01 -29.04
C ASN A 159 5.74 -10.98 -29.15
N GLY A 160 4.51 -10.45 -29.23
CA GLY A 160 3.30 -11.26 -29.40
C GLY A 160 2.63 -11.66 -28.09
N PHE A 161 3.30 -11.48 -26.95
CA PHE A 161 2.69 -11.69 -25.64
C PHE A 161 1.68 -10.59 -25.31
N THR A 162 0.54 -10.98 -24.75
CA THR A 162 -0.53 -10.07 -24.32
C THR A 162 -0.97 -10.30 -22.88
N GLY A 163 -0.30 -11.21 -22.18
CA GLY A 163 -0.68 -11.69 -20.86
C GLY A 163 0.20 -12.86 -20.47
N PHE A 164 -0.09 -13.48 -19.33
CA PHE A 164 0.62 -14.67 -18.87
C PHE A 164 -0.29 -15.90 -18.82
N ALA A 165 0.35 -17.06 -18.85
CA ALA A 165 -0.31 -18.34 -18.92
C ALA A 165 -0.67 -18.82 -17.51
N PHE A 166 -1.95 -18.72 -17.14
CA PHE A 166 -2.48 -19.40 -15.96
C PHE A 166 -3.27 -20.67 -16.34
N GLU A 167 -4.13 -20.63 -17.37
CA GLU A 167 -4.49 -21.75 -18.26
C GLU A 167 -5.54 -21.30 -19.31
N GLY A 168 -5.59 -21.93 -20.50
CA GLY A 168 -6.79 -21.98 -21.36
C GLY A 168 -6.99 -20.96 -22.51
N GLY A 169 -6.04 -20.09 -22.84
CA GLY A 169 -6.18 -19.10 -23.92
C GLY A 169 -5.55 -19.48 -25.27
N THR A 170 -6.04 -18.89 -26.38
CA THR A 170 -5.44 -19.01 -27.74
C THR A 170 -4.37 -17.96 -28.04
N ALA A 171 -4.11 -17.03 -27.12
CA ALA A 171 -3.04 -16.04 -27.22
C ALA A 171 -1.68 -16.65 -26.84
N GLU A 172 -0.58 -16.12 -27.38
CA GLU A 172 0.75 -16.45 -26.86
C GLU A 172 0.87 -15.81 -25.47
N LEU A 173 0.80 -16.64 -24.44
CA LEU A 173 0.87 -16.23 -23.05
C LEU A 173 2.28 -16.49 -22.52
N PHE A 174 2.82 -15.54 -21.75
CA PHE A 174 4.16 -15.68 -21.18
C PHE A 174 4.10 -16.58 -19.94
N GLY A 175 5.12 -17.42 -19.73
CA GLY A 175 5.21 -18.30 -18.58
C GLY A 175 6.63 -18.35 -18.01
N GLU A 176 6.77 -19.06 -16.91
CA GLU A 176 8.01 -19.19 -16.14
C GLU A 176 9.21 -19.72 -16.95
N THR A 177 8.97 -20.56 -17.95
CA THR A 177 10.04 -21.08 -18.83
C THR A 177 10.17 -20.31 -20.14
N SER A 178 9.39 -19.24 -20.34
CA SER A 178 9.45 -18.46 -21.58
C SER A 178 10.80 -17.80 -21.79
N SER A 179 11.18 -17.73 -23.06
CA SER A 179 12.44 -17.10 -23.51
C SER A 179 12.50 -15.64 -23.08
N PHE A 180 13.70 -15.19 -22.69
CA PHE A 180 13.96 -13.81 -22.34
C PHE A 180 13.54 -12.84 -23.47
N SER A 181 13.92 -13.15 -24.72
CA SER A 181 13.57 -12.38 -25.92
C SER A 181 13.39 -13.30 -27.12
N VAL A 182 12.87 -12.75 -28.22
CA VAL A 182 12.81 -13.42 -29.55
C VAL A 182 14.01 -13.10 -30.44
N SER A 183 14.96 -12.30 -29.93
CA SER A 183 16.13 -11.82 -30.67
C SER A 183 17.42 -12.30 -29.98
N PRO A 184 17.91 -13.51 -30.30
CA PRO A 184 19.09 -14.07 -29.68
C PRO A 184 20.30 -13.14 -29.81
N GLY A 185 21.00 -12.89 -28.68
CA GLY A 185 22.19 -12.04 -28.65
C GLY A 185 21.91 -10.54 -28.63
N VAL A 186 20.65 -10.12 -28.64
CA VAL A 186 20.23 -8.74 -28.34
C VAL A 186 19.67 -8.74 -26.92
N PHE A 187 20.21 -7.91 -26.03
CA PHE A 187 19.80 -7.88 -24.62
C PHE A 187 19.08 -6.58 -24.29
N GLN A 188 19.65 -5.44 -24.66
CA GLN A 188 18.99 -4.14 -24.53
C GLN A 188 17.65 -4.09 -25.28
N ALA A 189 16.61 -3.58 -24.62
CA ALA A 189 15.28 -3.31 -25.15
C ALA A 189 14.62 -4.52 -25.85
N SER A 190 15.04 -5.74 -25.50
CA SER A 190 14.63 -6.95 -26.21
C SER A 190 13.73 -7.88 -25.39
N ARG A 191 13.73 -7.71 -24.07
CA ARG A 191 12.98 -8.55 -23.12
C ARG A 191 11.50 -8.60 -23.47
N SER A 192 10.95 -9.81 -23.61
CA SER A 192 9.55 -10.05 -23.98
C SER A 192 8.56 -9.55 -22.93
N VAL A 193 9.01 -9.48 -21.67
CA VAL A 193 8.25 -9.03 -20.51
C VAL A 193 9.16 -8.14 -19.67
N PHE A 194 8.64 -7.01 -19.20
CA PHE A 194 9.45 -5.95 -18.60
C PHE A 194 8.68 -5.18 -17.53
N ALA A 195 9.39 -4.65 -16.55
CA ALA A 195 8.86 -3.63 -15.65
C ALA A 195 8.34 -2.45 -16.47
N ALA A 196 7.12 -2.01 -16.18
CA ALA A 196 6.46 -0.99 -16.98
C ALA A 196 5.63 -0.01 -16.15
N ASP A 197 5.54 1.22 -16.64
CA ASP A 197 4.59 2.20 -16.18
C ASP A 197 3.34 2.19 -17.08
N HIS A 198 2.16 2.17 -16.44
CA HIS A 198 0.84 2.09 -17.08
C HIS A 198 0.04 3.39 -16.95
N ARG A 199 0.63 4.45 -16.37
CA ARG A 199 -0.06 5.74 -16.16
C ARG A 199 -0.34 6.54 -17.44
N SER A 200 0.29 6.19 -18.55
CA SER A 200 0.04 6.79 -19.85
C SER A 200 -0.78 5.88 -20.76
N ASP A 201 -1.44 6.45 -21.77
CA ASP A 201 -2.20 5.71 -22.80
C ASP A 201 -1.41 4.58 -23.47
N THR A 202 -0.08 4.70 -23.49
CA THR A 202 0.84 3.65 -23.94
C THR A 202 1.65 3.12 -22.77
N VAL A 203 1.80 1.80 -22.67
CA VAL A 203 2.68 1.16 -21.69
C VAL A 203 4.13 1.59 -21.92
N VAL A 204 4.77 2.15 -20.91
CA VAL A 204 6.15 2.64 -20.96
C VAL A 204 7.09 1.59 -20.39
N ASP A 205 8.07 1.15 -21.19
CA ASP A 205 9.16 0.30 -20.73
C ASP A 205 10.16 1.11 -19.89
N VAL A 206 10.24 0.83 -18.60
CA VAL A 206 11.13 1.58 -17.68
C VAL A 206 12.58 1.07 -17.73
N SER A 207 12.87 0.01 -18.49
CA SER A 207 14.17 -0.70 -18.44
C SER A 207 15.38 0.17 -18.79
N ASN A 208 15.18 1.27 -19.52
CA ASN A 208 16.24 2.18 -19.98
C ASN A 208 16.01 3.63 -19.51
N ASN A 209 15.30 3.83 -18.39
CA ASN A 209 14.92 5.17 -17.96
C ASN A 209 16.14 6.06 -17.64
N VAL A 210 17.23 5.49 -17.14
CA VAL A 210 18.43 6.27 -16.76
C VAL A 210 19.14 6.83 -17.99
N ARG A 211 19.39 6.02 -19.02
CA ARG A 211 20.06 6.48 -20.25
C ARG A 211 19.20 7.43 -21.07
N LEU A 212 17.89 7.35 -20.91
CA LEU A 212 16.93 8.28 -21.51
C LEU A 212 16.74 9.55 -20.66
N LEU A 213 17.26 9.57 -19.43
CA LEU A 213 17.03 10.63 -18.43
C LEU A 213 15.53 10.88 -18.18
N GLU A 214 14.77 9.80 -18.13
CA GLU A 214 13.33 9.81 -17.88
C GLU A 214 13.07 9.42 -16.42
N SER A 215 12.34 10.29 -15.71
CA SER A 215 11.84 9.98 -14.38
C SER A 215 10.69 8.98 -14.50
N VAL A 216 10.85 7.84 -13.84
CA VAL A 216 9.82 6.81 -13.72
C VAL A 216 9.49 6.66 -12.24
N PHE A 217 8.20 6.60 -11.91
CA PHE A 217 7.75 6.49 -10.53
C PHE A 217 7.28 5.06 -10.28
N PRO A 218 7.92 4.29 -9.38
CA PRO A 218 7.44 2.97 -9.04
C PRO A 218 6.05 3.04 -8.38
N TRP A 219 5.36 1.91 -8.38
CA TRP A 219 4.07 1.77 -7.69
C TRP A 219 4.25 1.67 -6.18
N ALA A 220 5.40 1.14 -5.76
CA ALA A 220 5.84 1.07 -4.39
C ALA A 220 7.36 0.89 -4.34
N ILE A 221 7.96 1.28 -3.22
CA ILE A 221 9.36 1.01 -2.88
C ILE A 221 9.38 0.09 -1.67
N ALA A 222 10.33 -0.84 -1.63
CA ALA A 222 10.47 -1.77 -0.53
C ALA A 222 10.64 -1.03 0.80
N VAL A 223 9.88 -1.47 1.80
CA VAL A 223 10.04 -1.09 3.21
C VAL A 223 10.21 -2.35 4.08
N SER A 224 10.59 -2.15 5.33
CA SER A 224 10.62 -3.23 6.32
C SER A 224 10.23 -2.70 7.69
N ASP A 225 9.47 -3.48 8.44
CA ASP A 225 9.13 -3.17 9.84
C ASP A 225 10.32 -3.34 10.79
N THR A 226 11.36 -4.06 10.36
CA THR A 226 12.49 -4.47 11.21
C THR A 226 13.83 -3.83 10.83
N ILE A 227 13.89 -3.20 9.65
CA ILE A 227 15.11 -2.62 9.09
C ILE A 227 14.78 -1.19 8.68
N GLU A 228 15.49 -0.22 9.28
CA GLU A 228 15.38 1.18 8.90
C GLU A 228 16.08 1.44 7.56
N SER A 229 15.68 2.49 6.84
CA SER A 229 16.40 2.95 5.64
C SER A 229 17.87 3.25 5.95
N GLY A 230 18.77 2.89 5.03
CA GLY A 230 20.22 2.85 5.23
C GLY A 230 20.73 1.63 5.99
N GLY A 231 19.83 0.78 6.51
CA GLY A 231 20.16 -0.47 7.18
C GLY A 231 20.62 -1.56 6.22
N VAL A 232 21.59 -2.37 6.64
CA VAL A 232 22.00 -3.57 5.87
C VAL A 232 20.93 -4.65 6.02
N VAL A 233 20.43 -5.16 4.91
CA VAL A 233 19.38 -6.19 4.86
C VAL A 233 19.98 -7.59 5.06
N PRO A 234 19.60 -8.30 6.14
CA PRO A 234 19.96 -9.70 6.30
C PRO A 234 19.27 -10.60 5.28
N ARG A 235 19.83 -11.79 5.06
CA ARG A 235 19.11 -12.88 4.40
C ARG A 235 17.87 -13.28 5.19
N ASP A 236 16.85 -13.79 4.50
CA ASP A 236 15.59 -14.27 5.06
C ASP A 236 14.76 -13.15 5.71
N SER A 237 14.97 -11.90 5.27
CA SER A 237 14.19 -10.74 5.70
C SER A 237 12.95 -10.58 4.83
N GLU A 238 11.85 -10.15 5.44
CA GLU A 238 10.64 -9.75 4.72
C GLU A 238 10.73 -8.28 4.32
N LEU A 239 10.45 -8.02 3.05
CA LEU A 239 10.28 -6.68 2.50
C LEU A 239 8.85 -6.53 1.99
N GLU A 240 8.27 -5.36 2.27
CA GLU A 240 6.89 -5.05 1.93
C GLU A 240 6.80 -3.93 0.90
N PHE A 241 5.75 -3.98 0.10
CA PHE A 241 5.43 -3.00 -0.93
C PHE A 241 3.95 -2.65 -0.83
N GLU A 242 3.65 -1.49 -0.25
CA GLU A 242 2.30 -0.95 -0.21
C GLU A 242 1.98 -0.28 -1.55
N ILE A 243 1.08 -0.89 -2.33
CA ILE A 243 0.74 -0.41 -3.67
C ILE A 243 -0.24 0.76 -3.55
N ASP A 244 0.11 1.90 -4.16
CA ASP A 244 -0.74 3.09 -4.14
C ASP A 244 -1.97 2.96 -5.04
N LEU A 245 -3.10 2.55 -4.45
CA LEU A 245 -4.39 2.45 -5.12
C LEU A 245 -5.09 3.80 -5.33
N ALA A 246 -4.53 4.92 -4.84
CA ALA A 246 -5.05 6.25 -5.16
C ALA A 246 -4.75 6.63 -6.62
N ASP A 247 -3.78 5.98 -7.25
CA ASP A 247 -3.52 6.09 -8.67
C ASP A 247 -4.50 5.21 -9.47
N ALA A 248 -5.34 5.87 -10.27
CA ALA A 248 -6.38 5.21 -11.06
C ALA A 248 -5.82 4.20 -12.08
N ALA A 249 -4.61 4.42 -12.62
CA ALA A 249 -4.02 3.50 -13.59
C ALA A 249 -3.53 2.21 -12.90
N ILE A 250 -3.00 2.34 -11.68
CA ILE A 250 -2.57 1.18 -10.87
C ILE A 250 -3.79 0.38 -10.42
N SER A 251 -4.82 1.05 -9.91
CA SER A 251 -6.07 0.41 -9.51
C SER A 251 -6.72 -0.32 -10.70
N GLN A 252 -6.80 0.34 -11.86
CA GLN A 252 -7.34 -0.29 -13.08
C GLN A 252 -6.53 -1.51 -13.51
N TYR A 253 -5.20 -1.45 -13.48
CA TYR A 253 -4.35 -2.60 -13.83
C TYR A 253 -4.64 -3.82 -12.95
N LEU A 254 -4.77 -3.61 -11.63
CA LEU A 254 -5.06 -4.70 -10.70
C LEU A 254 -6.46 -5.26 -10.92
N HIS A 255 -7.45 -4.41 -11.20
CA HIS A 255 -8.81 -4.83 -11.55
C HIS A 255 -8.84 -5.62 -12.87
N ASP A 256 -8.16 -5.15 -13.91
CA ASP A 256 -8.02 -5.90 -15.17
C ASP A 256 -7.38 -7.27 -14.91
N GLY A 257 -6.38 -7.33 -14.03
CA GLY A 257 -5.77 -8.59 -13.62
C GLY A 257 -6.75 -9.55 -12.94
N LEU A 258 -7.55 -9.06 -11.99
CA LEU A 258 -8.61 -9.84 -11.34
C LEU A 258 -9.63 -10.37 -12.35
N ASP A 259 -10.06 -9.54 -13.30
CA ASP A 259 -11.02 -9.91 -14.35
C ASP A 259 -10.47 -11.01 -15.27
N HIS A 260 -9.18 -10.94 -15.58
CA HIS A 260 -8.50 -11.92 -16.43
C HIS A 260 -7.92 -13.11 -15.66
N GLY A 261 -8.12 -13.18 -14.34
CA GLY A 261 -7.69 -14.31 -13.50
C GLY A 261 -6.21 -14.31 -13.16
N GLY A 262 -5.50 -13.19 -13.32
CA GLY A 262 -4.06 -13.11 -13.11
C GLY A 262 -3.52 -11.71 -12.82
N ILE A 263 -2.75 -11.57 -11.74
CA ILE A 263 -2.04 -10.31 -11.43
C ILE A 263 -0.54 -10.51 -11.60
N PHE A 264 0.13 -9.52 -12.19
CA PHE A 264 1.55 -9.57 -12.51
C PHE A 264 2.28 -8.36 -12.01
N LEU A 265 3.42 -8.59 -11.38
CA LEU A 265 4.22 -7.53 -10.79
C LEU A 265 5.68 -7.72 -11.18
N ALA A 266 6.38 -6.61 -11.41
CA ALA A 266 7.80 -6.58 -11.69
C ALA A 266 8.57 -5.93 -10.54
N LEU A 267 9.53 -6.67 -10.00
CA LEU A 267 10.55 -6.14 -9.11
C LEU A 267 11.79 -5.77 -9.91
N SER A 268 12.37 -4.63 -9.57
CA SER A 268 13.54 -4.06 -10.23
C SER A 268 14.37 -3.27 -9.23
N SER A 269 15.68 -3.17 -9.48
CA SER A 269 16.55 -2.25 -8.77
C SER A 269 17.66 -1.81 -9.71
N LEU A 270 18.12 -0.57 -9.55
CA LEU A 270 19.29 -0.04 -10.24
C LEU A 270 20.57 -0.18 -9.40
N ALA A 271 20.54 -0.99 -8.33
CA ALA A 271 21.73 -1.34 -7.56
C ALA A 271 22.85 -1.83 -8.49
N PRO A 272 24.07 -1.29 -8.37
CA PRO A 272 25.16 -1.64 -9.28
C PRO A 272 25.59 -3.09 -9.06
N ALA A 273 25.84 -3.79 -10.16
CA ALA A 273 26.41 -5.13 -10.16
C ALA A 273 27.77 -5.17 -10.86
N SER A 274 28.60 -6.12 -10.47
CA SER A 274 29.85 -6.42 -11.16
C SER A 274 30.07 -7.93 -11.24
N GLN A 275 30.68 -8.40 -12.33
CA GLN A 275 30.87 -9.84 -12.59
C GLN A 275 31.78 -10.54 -11.57
N SER A 276 32.60 -9.79 -10.81
CA SER A 276 33.59 -10.36 -9.89
C SER A 276 33.74 -9.56 -8.60
N GLY A 277 32.80 -8.67 -8.29
CA GLY A 277 32.78 -7.90 -7.04
C GLY A 277 31.83 -8.47 -6.01
N PRO A 278 31.71 -7.79 -4.85
CA PRO A 278 30.76 -8.18 -3.82
C PRO A 278 29.32 -8.09 -4.34
N VAL A 279 28.45 -8.94 -3.80
CA VAL A 279 27.00 -8.83 -4.02
C VAL A 279 26.51 -7.70 -3.13
N THR A 280 26.26 -6.54 -3.73
CA THR A 280 25.74 -5.34 -3.07
C THR A 280 24.35 -4.97 -3.57
N TYR A 281 23.74 -5.87 -4.33
CA TYR A 281 22.43 -5.70 -4.94
C TYR A 281 21.43 -6.68 -4.34
N PRO A 282 20.12 -6.35 -4.35
CA PRO A 282 19.09 -7.22 -3.81
C PRO A 282 19.04 -8.59 -4.49
N VAL A 283 18.79 -9.61 -3.68
CA VAL A 283 18.48 -10.96 -4.16
C VAL A 283 17.30 -11.48 -3.36
N ILE A 284 16.28 -11.97 -4.05
CA ILE A 284 15.06 -12.53 -3.46
C ILE A 284 14.95 -14.02 -3.74
N TYR A 285 14.23 -14.75 -2.88
CA TYR A 285 13.86 -16.12 -3.20
C TYR A 285 12.83 -16.15 -4.33
N LEU A 286 13.02 -17.12 -5.21
CA LEU A 286 12.03 -17.52 -6.20
C LEU A 286 11.28 -18.74 -5.65
N GLN A 287 10.13 -19.08 -6.22
CA GLN A 287 9.23 -20.14 -5.81
C GLN A 287 9.97 -21.48 -5.64
N ALA A 288 10.94 -21.79 -6.51
CA ALA A 288 11.74 -23.01 -6.42
C ALA A 288 12.80 -23.01 -5.29
N GLY A 289 13.01 -21.88 -4.60
CA GLY A 289 14.20 -21.65 -3.78
C GLY A 289 14.05 -21.79 -2.28
N ASN A 290 12.82 -21.76 -1.73
CA ASN A 290 12.64 -21.75 -0.29
C ASN A 290 11.36 -22.47 0.16
N VAL A 291 11.46 -23.79 0.27
CA VAL A 291 10.37 -24.64 0.82
C VAL A 291 10.30 -24.66 2.35
N ALA A 292 11.24 -23.99 3.05
CA ALA A 292 11.39 -24.11 4.50
C ALA A 292 10.83 -22.92 5.30
N LEU A 293 10.80 -21.71 4.72
CA LEU A 293 10.31 -20.50 5.41
C LEU A 293 8.84 -20.17 5.09
N GLY A 294 8.23 -20.83 4.10
CA GLY A 294 6.88 -20.52 3.62
C GLY A 294 6.91 -19.94 2.20
N PRO A 295 5.85 -19.26 1.76
CA PRO A 295 5.79 -18.68 0.42
C PRO A 295 6.87 -17.61 0.24
N THR A 296 7.52 -17.61 -0.93
CA THR A 296 8.65 -16.70 -1.23
C THR A 296 8.21 -15.29 -1.58
N ALA A 297 6.97 -15.17 -2.08
CA ALA A 297 6.26 -13.93 -2.27
C ALA A 297 4.76 -14.15 -2.08
N VAL A 298 4.08 -13.19 -1.47
CA VAL A 298 2.63 -13.18 -1.26
C VAL A 298 2.05 -11.82 -1.64
N LEU A 299 0.92 -11.83 -2.32
CA LEU A 299 0.12 -10.64 -2.59
C LEU A 299 -1.12 -10.67 -1.70
N GLU A 300 -1.23 -9.71 -0.80
CA GLU A 300 -2.38 -9.52 0.06
C GLU A 300 -3.30 -8.46 -0.54
N LEU A 301 -4.52 -8.86 -0.86
CA LEU A 301 -5.56 -8.00 -1.44
C LEU A 301 -6.66 -7.84 -0.41
N THR A 302 -6.96 -6.60 -0.06
CA THR A 302 -8.09 -6.27 0.81
C THR A 302 -9.16 -5.60 -0.02
N PHE A 303 -10.35 -6.21 -0.05
CA PHE A 303 -11.51 -5.73 -0.76
C PHE A 303 -12.43 -4.97 0.19
N ALA A 304 -13.02 -3.89 -0.30
CA ALA A 304 -14.11 -3.24 0.40
C ALA A 304 -15.30 -4.19 0.46
N ASP A 305 -15.91 -4.39 1.63
CA ASP A 305 -17.29 -4.87 1.61
C ASP A 305 -18.21 -3.78 1.07
N ASP A 306 -19.33 -4.22 0.49
CA ASP A 306 -20.35 -3.34 -0.07
C ASP A 306 -20.67 -2.23 0.93
N VAL A 307 -20.49 -0.98 0.49
CA VAL A 307 -20.86 0.17 1.30
C VAL A 307 -22.39 0.18 1.34
N LEU A 308 -22.99 -0.29 2.44
CA LEU A 308 -24.45 -0.39 2.53
C LEU A 308 -25.18 0.88 2.03
N GLY A 309 -25.94 0.76 0.95
CA GLY A 309 -26.58 1.89 0.26
C GLY A 309 -25.95 2.24 -1.09
N ASP A 310 -24.77 1.70 -1.41
CA ASP A 310 -24.12 1.71 -2.72
C ASP A 310 -24.74 0.58 -3.53
N TYR A 311 -25.80 0.90 -4.25
CA TYR A 311 -26.61 -0.06 -5.00
C TYR A 311 -26.06 -0.29 -6.41
N ASN A 312 -25.13 0.55 -6.87
CA ASN A 312 -24.45 0.36 -8.15
C ASN A 312 -23.07 -0.31 -8.01
N GLY A 313 -22.56 -0.43 -6.79
CA GLY A 313 -21.30 -1.11 -6.46
C GLY A 313 -20.05 -0.31 -6.83
N ASN A 314 -20.14 1.01 -7.03
CA ASN A 314 -19.01 1.86 -7.43
C ASN A 314 -18.12 2.30 -6.25
N GLY A 315 -18.41 1.81 -5.05
CA GLY A 315 -17.70 2.12 -3.81
C GLY A 315 -18.14 3.43 -3.15
N THR A 316 -19.16 4.13 -3.66
CA THR A 316 -19.63 5.42 -3.14
C THR A 316 -21.16 5.49 -3.12
N VAL A 317 -21.74 5.82 -1.96
CA VAL A 317 -23.18 6.04 -1.83
C VAL A 317 -23.54 7.45 -2.30
N ASP A 318 -24.06 7.58 -3.51
CA ASP A 318 -24.40 8.86 -4.12
C ASP A 318 -25.77 8.87 -4.83
N ALA A 319 -26.00 9.88 -5.68
CA ALA A 319 -27.27 10.05 -6.37
C ALA A 319 -27.52 8.98 -7.45
N ALA A 320 -26.49 8.30 -7.95
CA ALA A 320 -26.64 7.20 -8.89
C ALA A 320 -27.28 5.99 -8.21
N ASP A 321 -26.95 5.68 -6.96
CA ASP A 321 -27.58 4.58 -6.21
C ASP A 321 -29.08 4.79 -6.00
N TYR A 322 -29.48 6.04 -5.77
CA TYR A 322 -30.88 6.40 -5.67
C TYR A 322 -31.67 6.04 -6.94
N THR A 323 -31.03 6.10 -8.12
CA THR A 323 -31.69 5.71 -9.37
C THR A 323 -31.96 4.21 -9.40
N ILE A 324 -31.02 3.38 -8.93
CA ILE A 324 -31.21 1.93 -8.82
C ILE A 324 -32.31 1.59 -7.81
N TRP A 325 -32.29 2.17 -6.60
CA TRP A 325 -33.37 1.97 -5.64
C TRP A 325 -34.73 2.36 -6.20
N LYS A 326 -34.81 3.49 -6.91
CA LYS A 326 -36.06 3.98 -7.48
C LYS A 326 -36.58 3.06 -8.59
N ASP A 327 -35.69 2.57 -9.45
CA ASP A 327 -36.03 1.69 -10.56
C ASP A 327 -36.42 0.27 -10.08
N THR A 328 -35.92 -0.13 -8.91
CA THR A 328 -36.21 -1.41 -8.26
C THR A 328 -37.22 -1.32 -7.11
N PHE A 329 -37.85 -0.17 -6.88
CA PHE A 329 -38.78 -0.02 -5.75
C PHE A 329 -39.98 -0.97 -5.86
N GLY A 330 -40.18 -1.79 -4.82
CA GLY A 330 -41.28 -2.74 -4.70
C GLY A 330 -41.05 -4.09 -5.40
N THR A 331 -39.88 -4.33 -6.00
CA THR A 331 -39.55 -5.66 -6.53
C THR A 331 -39.03 -6.61 -5.45
N THR A 332 -39.27 -7.90 -5.67
CA THR A 332 -38.68 -9.04 -4.95
C THR A 332 -37.81 -9.92 -5.86
N ALA A 333 -37.63 -9.50 -7.11
CA ALA A 333 -36.94 -10.24 -8.17
C ALA A 333 -35.56 -9.65 -8.46
N ASP A 334 -35.48 -8.33 -8.57
CA ASP A 334 -34.25 -7.55 -8.55
C ASP A 334 -34.10 -6.99 -7.13
N LEU A 335 -33.06 -7.46 -6.44
CA LEU A 335 -32.70 -7.10 -5.06
C LEU A 335 -31.40 -6.29 -5.00
N SER A 336 -30.97 -5.70 -6.13
CA SER A 336 -29.77 -4.86 -6.19
C SER A 336 -29.79 -3.68 -5.20
N ALA A 337 -30.98 -3.21 -4.83
CA ALA A 337 -31.18 -2.17 -3.82
C ALA A 337 -31.82 -2.67 -2.51
N ASP A 338 -31.75 -3.97 -2.19
CA ASP A 338 -32.21 -4.52 -0.89
C ASP A 338 -31.13 -4.32 0.17
N GLY A 339 -30.90 -3.06 0.53
CA GLY A 339 -29.86 -2.64 1.48
C GLY A 339 -30.03 -3.16 2.91
N ASN A 340 -31.21 -3.68 3.27
CA ASN A 340 -31.45 -4.32 4.56
C ASN A 340 -31.56 -5.86 4.50
N ALA A 341 -31.45 -6.44 3.30
CA ALA A 341 -31.46 -7.87 3.00
C ALA A 341 -32.71 -8.61 3.50
N ASN A 342 -33.90 -8.00 3.42
CA ASN A 342 -35.17 -8.63 3.83
C ASN A 342 -35.88 -9.37 2.67
N GLY A 343 -35.33 -9.33 1.46
CA GLY A 343 -35.87 -9.94 0.26
C GLY A 343 -36.88 -9.06 -0.50
N VAL A 344 -36.98 -7.76 -0.20
CA VAL A 344 -37.80 -6.79 -0.94
C VAL A 344 -37.16 -5.41 -0.92
N VAL A 345 -37.12 -4.73 -2.08
CA VAL A 345 -36.66 -3.34 -2.14
C VAL A 345 -37.80 -2.40 -1.75
N ASP A 346 -37.69 -1.71 -0.63
CA ASP A 346 -38.74 -0.82 -0.12
C ASP A 346 -38.21 0.48 0.54
N ALA A 347 -39.05 1.13 1.35
CA ALA A 347 -38.71 2.39 2.00
C ALA A 347 -37.65 2.24 3.12
N ALA A 348 -37.46 1.04 3.67
CA ALA A 348 -36.37 0.76 4.60
C ALA A 348 -35.02 0.83 3.87
N ASP A 349 -34.92 0.37 2.63
CA ASP A 349 -33.70 0.46 1.82
C ASP A 349 -33.37 1.88 1.38
N TYR A 350 -34.40 2.69 1.10
CA TYR A 350 -34.20 4.14 0.93
C TYR A 350 -33.53 4.76 2.16
N THR A 351 -33.94 4.32 3.35
CA THR A 351 -33.38 4.83 4.61
C THR A 351 -31.93 4.40 4.76
N VAL A 352 -31.57 3.18 4.35
CA VAL A 352 -30.16 2.71 4.30
C VAL A 352 -29.31 3.62 3.41
N TRP A 353 -29.75 3.89 2.18
CA TRP A 353 -29.07 4.81 1.26
C TRP A 353 -28.95 6.22 1.84
N LYS A 354 -30.07 6.79 2.29
CA LYS A 354 -30.13 8.18 2.77
C LYS A 354 -29.23 8.39 4.00
N ASP A 355 -29.19 7.43 4.92
CA ASP A 355 -28.37 7.53 6.13
C ASP A 355 -26.87 7.35 5.83
N ARG A 356 -26.50 6.82 4.66
CA ARG A 356 -25.11 6.66 4.21
C ARG A 356 -24.72 7.54 3.03
N PHE A 357 -25.57 8.47 2.59
CA PHE A 357 -25.27 9.35 1.47
C PHE A 357 -23.94 10.10 1.68
N GLY A 358 -23.01 9.94 0.74
CA GLY A 358 -21.65 10.46 0.80
C GLY A 358 -20.62 9.53 1.45
N ALA A 359 -21.00 8.35 1.93
CA ALA A 359 -20.06 7.33 2.37
C ALA A 359 -19.31 6.75 1.17
N SER A 360 -18.01 6.51 1.33
CA SER A 360 -17.18 5.88 0.31
C SER A 360 -16.21 4.87 0.95
N ALA A 361 -15.94 3.77 0.25
CA ALA A 361 -15.00 2.73 0.66
C ALA A 361 -13.59 3.28 0.95
N ASN A 362 -13.20 4.40 0.33
CA ASN A 362 -11.88 5.01 0.45
C ASN A 362 -11.77 6.02 1.60
N SER A 363 -12.81 6.21 2.43
CA SER A 363 -12.80 7.20 3.50
C SER A 363 -12.10 6.74 4.79
N ALA A 364 -11.34 5.64 4.76
CA ALA A 364 -10.69 5.04 5.92
C ALA A 364 -9.18 5.32 6.03
N THR A 365 -8.67 6.49 5.62
CA THR A 365 -7.27 6.89 5.90
C THR A 365 -7.14 8.40 6.18
N THR A 366 -7.71 8.83 7.29
CA THR A 366 -7.02 9.83 8.13
C THR A 366 -7.02 9.31 9.56
N SER A 367 -6.03 8.49 9.87
CA SER A 367 -5.61 8.38 11.26
C SER A 367 -5.28 9.81 11.71
N PRO A 368 -5.90 10.35 12.77
CA PRO A 368 -5.45 11.62 13.30
C PRO A 368 -4.05 11.35 13.84
N SER A 369 -3.03 11.67 13.04
CA SER A 369 -1.73 11.98 13.56
C SER A 369 -1.97 12.98 14.69
N ALA A 370 -1.72 12.52 15.91
CA ALA A 370 -1.62 13.38 17.08
C ALA A 370 -0.40 14.27 16.87
N THR A 371 -0.53 15.22 15.95
CA THR A 371 0.27 16.43 15.95
C THR A 371 -0.10 17.11 17.24
N THR A 372 0.77 16.94 18.24
CA THR A 372 0.75 17.77 19.44
C THR A 372 0.79 19.21 18.96
N VAL A 373 -0.38 19.86 18.96
CA VAL A 373 -0.51 21.29 18.78
C VAL A 373 0.45 21.92 19.79
N PRO A 374 1.49 22.66 19.37
CA PRO A 374 2.28 23.45 20.29
C PRO A 374 1.32 24.43 20.94
N GLU A 375 1.14 24.34 22.26
CA GLU A 375 0.35 25.35 22.96
C GLU A 375 0.92 26.72 22.60
N PRO A 376 0.09 27.70 22.20
CA PRO A 376 0.57 29.06 22.07
C PRO A 376 1.10 29.44 23.44
N VAL A 377 2.35 29.91 23.50
CA VAL A 377 2.90 30.56 24.69
C VAL A 377 2.03 31.78 25.00
N GLY A 378 0.94 31.51 25.72
CA GLY A 378 -0.02 32.44 26.24
C GLY A 378 0.67 33.28 27.29
N SER A 379 1.24 34.38 26.81
CA SER A 379 1.46 35.59 27.56
C SER A 379 0.33 35.82 28.57
N SER A 380 0.64 35.67 29.86
CA SER A 380 -0.21 36.13 30.97
C SER A 380 0.68 36.80 32.03
N THR A 381 0.95 38.07 31.74
CA THR A 381 1.11 39.23 32.64
C THR A 381 1.19 39.03 34.16
N ILE A 382 2.24 39.58 34.78
CA ILE A 382 2.21 40.33 36.05
C ILE A 382 3.27 41.45 35.92
N LEU A 383 2.94 42.69 35.54
CA LEU A 383 2.37 43.76 36.37
C LEU A 383 3.03 43.93 37.75
N ILE A 384 4.31 44.30 37.79
CA ILE A 384 4.87 45.13 38.87
C ILE A 384 5.86 46.12 38.24
N GLY A 385 5.50 47.40 38.19
CA GLY A 385 6.47 48.44 37.82
C GLY A 385 5.92 49.66 37.10
N LEU A 386 4.81 50.27 37.57
CA LEU A 386 4.45 51.64 37.17
C LEU A 386 3.46 52.29 38.15
N ILE A 387 3.81 52.35 39.43
CA ILE A 387 3.21 53.28 40.41
C ILE A 387 4.36 53.93 41.20
N VAL A 388 5.10 54.85 40.58
CA VAL A 388 5.94 55.83 41.33
C VAL A 388 5.91 57.25 40.73
N VAL A 389 5.49 57.49 39.47
CA VAL A 389 5.74 58.81 38.85
C VAL A 389 4.57 59.83 38.90
N MET A 390 3.38 59.50 39.43
CA MET A 390 2.27 60.48 39.45
C MET A 390 1.58 60.68 40.80
N LEU A 391 2.35 60.78 41.90
CA LEU A 391 1.81 61.27 43.19
C LEU A 391 2.70 62.28 43.95
N THR A 392 3.57 63.02 43.26
CA THR A 392 4.17 64.22 43.87
C THR A 392 4.28 65.38 42.88
N LYS A 393 3.13 65.90 42.43
CA LYS A 393 3.05 67.27 41.90
C LYS A 393 1.64 67.85 42.01
N ARG A 394 1.25 68.22 43.24
CA ARG A 394 0.62 69.51 43.58
C ARG A 394 0.07 69.47 45.01
N HIS A 395 0.76 70.15 45.92
CA HIS A 395 0.18 71.13 46.83
C HIS A 395 1.26 72.21 47.03
N GLY A 396 1.02 73.40 46.48
CA GLY A 396 1.90 74.54 46.67
C GLY A 396 1.43 75.39 47.84
N ARG A 397 2.37 75.99 48.57
CA ARG A 397 2.45 77.42 48.94
C ARG A 397 3.35 77.62 50.16
N GLY A 398 4.23 78.60 50.04
CA GLY A 398 4.45 79.58 51.12
C GLY A 398 5.85 79.64 51.73
N GLY A 399 6.51 80.79 51.54
CA GLY A 399 7.14 81.51 52.66
C GLY A 399 8.67 81.60 52.72
N HIS A 400 9.19 82.76 52.29
CA HIS A 400 10.24 83.60 52.91
C HIS A 400 11.54 83.02 53.50
N ARG A 401 12.66 83.43 52.88
CA ARG A 401 13.82 84.23 53.37
C ARG A 401 14.75 84.33 52.14
N GLU A 402 15.25 85.48 51.68
CA GLU A 402 15.67 86.75 52.31
C GLU A 402 14.99 87.99 51.71
#